data_AF-A0A9Q0X539-F1
#
_entry.id   AF-A0A9Q0X539-F1
#
_cell.length_a   1.000
_cell.length_b   1.000
_cell.length_c   1.000
_cell.angle_alpha   90.00
_cell.angle_beta   90.00
_cell.angle_gamma   90.00
#
_symmetry.space_group_name_H-M   'P 1'
#
loop_
_entity.id
_entity.type
_entity.pdbx_description
1 polymer ?
#
loop_
_entity_poly.entity_id
_entity_poly.type
_entity_poly.pdbx_seq_one_letter_code
_entity_poly.pdbx_strand_id
1 'polypeptide(L)'
;MASHPTLFTIFLLFIFTTLFLNPSTGSSQNVTLSLYYETLCPYCADFIVNHLVKVFDKGLISIVNLRLIPWGNAFIQPDGSFVCQHGTNECFLNAIEACTITIYPDVVRHFRFIHCVEKMSLENKMNEWANCFGMSGLGKAPVDCYTRGYGEVLEKKYAAETAKLNPPHRFVPWVVVNNQPLREDFENFVSHVCKAYRGTKMPEACKSLPRENNSLRKENHIDSVCFVDQTSNLTSSARLIYSIQIEFSCVGYTLGQADRVRSRLKVVNGGPWMISDHYLKVHSYMNFMSSIEYKINYTLVLVRIPYLNVLYYDEIFLLAIAMKPGTLIKVDLNTLNVDRGQFAGIWMEIPVVRESMD
;
A
#
# COMPACT_ATOMS: atom_id res chain seq x y z
N MET A 1 71.86 -19.05 -41.16
CA MET A 1 70.41 -18.81 -41.04
C MET A 1 70.10 -18.63 -39.57
N ALA A 2 70.09 -17.38 -39.09
CA ALA A 2 69.80 -17.07 -37.68
C ALA A 2 68.36 -16.59 -37.59
N SER A 3 67.49 -17.43 -37.03
CA SER A 3 66.09 -17.12 -36.73
C SER A 3 66.01 -16.26 -35.47
N HIS A 4 65.59 -15.00 -35.60
CA HIS A 4 65.36 -14.09 -34.47
C HIS A 4 63.99 -14.40 -33.82
N PRO A 5 63.94 -14.98 -32.60
CA PRO A 5 62.68 -15.35 -31.94
C PRO A 5 62.08 -14.20 -31.12
N THR A 6 62.76 -13.05 -31.04
CA THR A 6 62.41 -11.93 -30.17
C THR A 6 61.40 -10.95 -30.77
N LEU A 7 61.26 -10.92 -32.10
CA LEU A 7 60.32 -9.99 -32.77
C LEU A 7 58.88 -10.51 -32.74
N PHE A 8 58.69 -11.83 -32.74
CA PHE A 8 57.37 -12.47 -32.77
C PHE A 8 56.67 -12.41 -31.40
N THR A 9 57.43 -12.45 -30.31
CA THR A 9 56.90 -12.35 -28.94
C THR A 9 56.46 -10.92 -28.58
N ILE A 10 57.12 -9.89 -29.12
CA ILE A 10 56.73 -8.48 -28.91
C ILE A 10 55.43 -8.15 -29.67
N PHE A 11 55.23 -8.73 -30.86
CA PHE A 11 54.01 -8.55 -31.65
C PHE A 11 52.76 -9.17 -30.96
N LEU A 12 52.92 -10.32 -30.31
CA LEU A 12 51.84 -10.96 -29.55
C LEU A 12 51.45 -10.19 -28.27
N LEU A 13 52.41 -9.53 -27.60
CA LEU A 13 52.15 -8.68 -26.43
C LEU A 13 51.44 -7.36 -26.78
N PHE A 14 51.62 -6.84 -28.00
CA PHE A 14 50.92 -5.63 -28.47
C PHE A 14 49.46 -5.92 -28.89
N ILE A 15 49.18 -7.13 -29.39
CA ILE A 15 47.80 -7.56 -29.70
C ILE A 15 47.03 -7.88 -28.41
N PHE A 16 47.70 -8.42 -27.38
CA PHE A 16 47.06 -8.70 -26.10
C PHE A 16 46.74 -7.45 -25.26
N THR A 17 47.50 -6.36 -25.41
CA THR A 17 47.26 -5.10 -24.66
C THR A 17 46.21 -4.19 -25.31
N THR A 18 45.94 -4.34 -26.60
CA THR A 18 44.89 -3.57 -27.30
C THR A 18 43.49 -4.20 -27.22
N LEU A 19 43.37 -5.45 -26.74
CA LEU A 19 42.08 -6.13 -26.54
C LEU A 19 41.40 -5.85 -25.18
N PHE A 20 42.03 -5.10 -24.26
CA PHE A 20 41.45 -4.80 -22.94
C PHE A 20 40.94 -3.37 -22.76
N LEU A 21 40.99 -2.53 -23.79
CA LEU A 21 40.27 -1.25 -23.79
C LEU A 21 38.94 -1.43 -24.52
N ASN A 22 38.02 -2.18 -23.91
CA ASN A 22 36.60 -1.93 -24.18
C ASN A 22 36.31 -0.54 -23.61
N PRO A 23 35.98 0.47 -24.43
CA PRO A 23 35.30 1.62 -23.89
C PRO A 23 34.02 1.05 -23.30
N SER A 24 33.89 1.04 -21.98
CA SER A 24 32.58 0.91 -21.36
C SER A 24 31.80 2.14 -21.83
N THR A 25 31.16 2.03 -23.00
CA THR A 25 30.04 2.88 -23.34
C THR A 25 29.08 2.65 -22.19
N GLY A 26 29.06 3.57 -21.24
CA GLY A 26 28.12 3.56 -20.13
C GLY A 26 26.74 3.66 -20.72
N SER A 27 26.19 2.52 -21.13
CA SER A 27 24.77 2.35 -21.37
C SER A 27 24.15 2.69 -20.03
N SER A 28 23.65 3.92 -19.94
CA SER A 28 22.82 4.37 -18.85
C SER A 28 21.62 3.42 -18.79
N GLN A 29 21.72 2.35 -18.01
CA GLN A 29 20.62 1.43 -17.85
C GLN A 29 19.47 2.17 -17.18
N ASN A 30 18.31 2.18 -17.83
CA ASN A 30 17.09 2.69 -17.24
C ASN A 30 16.84 2.00 -15.89
N VAL A 31 16.28 2.74 -14.94
CA VAL A 31 15.91 2.21 -13.64
C VAL A 31 14.69 1.33 -13.82
N THR A 32 14.77 0.07 -13.39
CA THR A 32 13.61 -0.82 -13.40
C THR A 32 12.75 -0.52 -12.19
N LEU A 33 11.51 -0.08 -12.42
CA LEU A 33 10.47 0.14 -11.42
C LEU A 33 9.41 -0.93 -11.61
N SER A 34 9.26 -1.83 -10.65
CA SER A 34 8.24 -2.88 -10.68
C SER A 34 7.20 -2.63 -9.61
N LEU A 35 5.93 -2.68 -9.98
CA LEU A 35 4.79 -2.67 -9.05
C LEU A 35 4.13 -4.05 -9.08
N TYR A 36 4.08 -4.70 -7.92
CA TYR A 36 3.26 -5.88 -7.67
C TYR A 36 2.00 -5.42 -6.94
N TYR A 37 0.85 -5.73 -7.51
CA TYR A 37 -0.44 -5.23 -7.05
C TYR A 37 -1.54 -6.24 -7.38
N GLU A 38 -2.74 -5.99 -6.85
CA GLU A 38 -3.95 -6.71 -7.20
C GLU A 38 -5.06 -5.69 -7.50
N THR A 39 -5.93 -6.03 -8.44
CA THR A 39 -7.13 -5.26 -8.72
C THR A 39 -8.10 -5.36 -7.54
N LEU A 40 -9.06 -4.42 -7.42
CA LEU A 40 -10.00 -4.32 -6.28
C LEU A 40 -9.38 -4.01 -4.91
N CYS A 41 -8.05 -3.99 -4.77
CA CYS A 41 -7.40 -3.51 -3.55
C CYS A 41 -7.38 -1.97 -3.52
N PRO A 42 -8.00 -1.31 -2.53
CA PRO A 42 -8.10 0.16 -2.49
C PRO A 42 -6.73 0.85 -2.39
N TYR A 43 -5.75 0.25 -1.72
CA TYR A 43 -4.39 0.80 -1.63
C TYR A 43 -3.61 0.68 -2.95
N CYS A 44 -3.81 -0.41 -3.69
CA CYS A 44 -3.23 -0.59 -5.02
C CYS A 44 -3.83 0.43 -5.99
N ALA A 45 -5.15 0.56 -5.97
CA ALA A 45 -5.89 1.49 -6.80
C ALA A 45 -5.46 2.94 -6.55
N ASP A 46 -5.41 3.37 -5.28
CA ASP A 46 -4.97 4.71 -4.89
C ASP A 46 -3.52 4.97 -5.33
N PHE A 47 -2.62 4.01 -5.10
CA PHE A 47 -1.24 4.16 -5.53
C PHE A 47 -1.14 4.31 -7.05
N ILE A 48 -1.82 3.46 -7.84
CA ILE A 48 -1.77 3.55 -9.31
C ILE A 48 -2.34 4.89 -9.80
N VAL A 49 -3.49 5.30 -9.25
CA VAL A 49 -4.24 6.46 -9.72
C VAL A 49 -3.59 7.78 -9.31
N ASN A 50 -3.11 7.88 -8.06
CA ASN A 50 -2.69 9.14 -7.44
C ASN A 50 -1.17 9.26 -7.24
N HIS A 51 -0.44 8.15 -7.23
CA HIS A 51 1.01 8.16 -6.98
C HIS A 51 1.82 7.72 -8.20
N LEU A 52 1.60 6.52 -8.73
CA LEU A 52 2.37 5.96 -9.84
C LEU A 52 2.21 6.76 -11.12
N VAL A 53 1.05 7.40 -11.36
CA VAL A 53 0.83 8.29 -12.51
C VAL A 53 1.93 9.36 -12.66
N LYS A 54 2.55 9.78 -11.54
CA LYS A 54 3.68 10.73 -11.52
C LYS A 54 4.92 10.23 -12.27
N VAL A 55 4.99 8.94 -12.62
CA VAL A 55 6.04 8.40 -13.48
C VAL A 55 6.03 9.04 -14.87
N PHE A 56 4.88 9.52 -15.34
CA PHE A 56 4.77 10.22 -16.62
C PHE A 56 5.05 11.73 -16.52
N ASP A 57 5.20 12.26 -15.30
CA ASP A 57 5.47 13.67 -15.08
C ASP A 57 6.94 14.01 -15.35
N LYS A 58 7.16 15.20 -15.92
CA LYS A 58 8.48 15.86 -15.98
C LYS A 58 9.61 14.97 -16.55
N GLY A 59 9.24 14.08 -17.46
CA GLY A 59 10.14 13.19 -18.18
C GLY A 59 10.68 12.01 -17.39
N LEU A 60 10.16 11.67 -16.21
CA LEU A 60 10.67 10.55 -15.40
C LEU A 60 10.60 9.21 -16.16
N ILE A 61 9.52 8.98 -16.91
CA ILE A 61 9.33 7.76 -17.72
C ILE A 61 10.48 7.50 -18.70
N SER A 62 11.19 8.54 -19.17
CA SER A 62 12.30 8.38 -20.11
C SER A 62 13.50 7.62 -19.55
N ILE A 63 13.61 7.52 -18.23
CA ILE A 63 14.68 6.81 -17.52
C ILE A 63 14.17 5.58 -16.76
N VAL A 64 12.88 5.24 -16.90
CA VAL A 64 12.23 4.16 -16.16
C VAL A 64 11.83 3.04 -17.11
N ASN A 65 12.17 1.82 -16.73
CA ASN A 65 11.55 0.60 -17.25
C ASN A 65 10.44 0.18 -16.27
N LEU A 66 9.21 0.62 -16.53
CA LEU A 66 8.07 0.35 -15.66
C LEU A 66 7.50 -1.04 -15.96
N ARG A 67 7.35 -1.86 -14.91
CA ARG A 67 6.74 -3.17 -14.94
C ARG A 67 5.54 -3.20 -14.00
N LEU A 68 4.43 -3.74 -14.48
CA LEU A 68 3.20 -3.94 -13.73
C LEU A 68 2.96 -5.44 -13.63
N ILE A 69 2.72 -5.92 -12.42
CA ILE A 69 2.54 -7.34 -12.09
C ILE A 69 1.22 -7.48 -11.32
N PRO A 70 0.07 -7.62 -12.03
CA PRO A 70 -1.22 -7.91 -11.40
C PRO A 70 -1.23 -9.37 -10.93
N TRP A 71 -1.09 -9.58 -9.63
CA TRP A 71 -1.21 -10.89 -8.96
C TRP A 71 -1.43 -10.67 -7.47
N GLY A 72 -0.56 -9.85 -6.86
CA GLY A 72 -0.62 -9.44 -5.47
C GLY A 72 -0.60 -10.61 -4.49
N ASN A 73 -1.60 -10.64 -3.61
CA ASN A 73 -1.74 -11.64 -2.56
C ASN A 73 -2.53 -12.89 -3.03
N ALA A 74 -2.83 -13.00 -4.32
CA ALA A 74 -3.47 -14.19 -4.86
C ALA A 74 -2.59 -15.44 -4.65
N PHE A 75 -3.22 -16.60 -4.55
CA PHE A 75 -2.54 -17.88 -4.44
C PHE A 75 -3.19 -18.94 -5.33
N ILE A 76 -2.40 -19.96 -5.69
CA ILE A 76 -2.85 -21.08 -6.51
C ILE A 76 -3.16 -22.27 -5.58
N GLN A 77 -4.38 -22.79 -5.65
CA GLN A 77 -4.79 -23.99 -4.91
C GLN A 77 -4.18 -25.27 -5.51
N PRO A 78 -4.19 -26.41 -4.78
CA PRO A 78 -3.68 -27.68 -5.29
C PRO A 78 -4.37 -28.17 -6.57
N ASP A 79 -5.63 -27.81 -6.79
CA ASP A 79 -6.40 -28.12 -8.00
C ASP A 79 -6.08 -27.19 -9.19
N GLY A 80 -5.19 -26.22 -8.99
CA GLY A 80 -4.77 -25.25 -10.00
C GLY A 80 -5.64 -23.99 -10.09
N SER A 81 -6.72 -23.91 -9.30
CA SER A 81 -7.59 -22.72 -9.27
C SER A 81 -6.92 -21.54 -8.55
N PHE A 82 -7.24 -20.32 -8.97
CA PHE A 82 -6.73 -19.10 -8.34
C PHE A 82 -7.70 -18.61 -7.28
N VAL A 83 -7.15 -18.20 -6.13
CA VAL A 83 -7.89 -17.57 -5.05
C VAL A 83 -7.32 -16.19 -4.81
N CYS A 84 -8.21 -15.20 -4.85
CA CYS A 84 -7.94 -13.78 -4.73
C CYS A 84 -8.63 -13.22 -3.48
N GLN A 85 -8.07 -12.18 -2.85
CA GLN A 85 -8.56 -11.67 -1.56
C GLN A 85 -9.94 -11.00 -1.68
N HIS A 86 -10.21 -10.34 -2.80
CA HIS A 86 -11.47 -9.67 -3.10
C HIS A 86 -12.38 -10.51 -4.03
N GLY A 87 -12.17 -11.82 -4.06
CA GLY A 87 -13.00 -12.79 -4.78
C GLY A 87 -12.70 -12.91 -6.27
N THR A 88 -13.60 -13.58 -7.01
CA THR A 88 -13.34 -13.98 -8.40
C THR A 88 -13.21 -12.82 -9.37
N ASN A 89 -13.78 -11.65 -9.05
CA ASN A 89 -13.68 -10.46 -9.88
C ASN A 89 -12.27 -9.87 -9.87
N GLU A 90 -11.54 -9.95 -8.75
CA GLU A 90 -10.11 -9.59 -8.69
C GLU A 90 -9.31 -10.53 -9.60
N CYS A 91 -9.46 -11.84 -9.44
CA CYS A 91 -8.76 -12.81 -10.28
C CYS A 91 -9.05 -12.61 -11.79
N PHE A 92 -10.31 -12.32 -12.12
CA PHE A 92 -10.72 -12.00 -13.48
C PHE A 92 -10.02 -10.74 -14.01
N LEU A 93 -10.00 -9.65 -13.25
CA LEU A 93 -9.42 -8.39 -13.69
C LEU A 93 -7.90 -8.40 -13.67
N ASN A 94 -7.25 -9.10 -12.73
CA ASN A 94 -5.81 -9.35 -12.76
C ASN A 94 -5.42 -9.99 -14.11
N ALA A 95 -6.14 -11.04 -14.53
CA ALA A 95 -5.91 -11.71 -15.80
C ALA A 95 -6.20 -10.81 -17.02
N ILE A 96 -7.21 -9.94 -16.97
CA ILE A 96 -7.49 -8.96 -18.02
C ILE A 96 -6.37 -7.93 -18.13
N GLU A 97 -5.85 -7.43 -17.00
CA GLU A 97 -4.73 -6.49 -16.99
C GLU A 97 -3.43 -7.16 -17.46
N ALA A 98 -3.17 -8.40 -17.05
CA ALA A 98 -2.06 -9.21 -17.56
C ALA A 98 -2.12 -9.39 -19.08
N CYS A 99 -3.31 -9.72 -19.60
CA CYS A 99 -3.58 -9.78 -21.04
C CYS A 99 -3.37 -8.41 -21.72
N THR A 100 -3.80 -7.32 -21.08
CA THR A 100 -3.64 -5.96 -21.61
C THR A 100 -2.17 -5.58 -21.72
N ILE A 101 -1.36 -5.86 -20.70
CA ILE A 101 0.09 -5.62 -20.71
C ILE A 101 0.76 -6.42 -21.84
N THR A 102 0.32 -7.66 -22.07
CA THR A 102 0.88 -8.55 -23.10
C THR A 102 0.51 -8.11 -24.51
N ILE A 103 -0.75 -7.75 -24.74
CA ILE A 103 -1.27 -7.35 -26.07
C ILE A 103 -0.82 -5.94 -26.44
N TYR A 104 -0.72 -5.04 -25.46
CA TYR A 104 -0.31 -3.65 -25.65
C TYR A 104 1.01 -3.38 -24.90
N PRO A 105 2.17 -3.82 -25.44
CA PRO A 105 3.46 -3.72 -24.74
C PRO A 105 3.96 -2.28 -24.57
N ASP A 106 3.39 -1.32 -25.29
CA ASP A 106 3.65 0.10 -25.03
C ASP A 106 3.11 0.50 -23.66
N VAL A 107 4.01 0.95 -22.79
CA VAL A 107 3.71 1.24 -21.38
C VAL A 107 2.66 2.32 -21.20
N VAL A 108 2.66 3.34 -22.06
CA VAL A 108 1.69 4.42 -21.98
C VAL A 108 0.29 3.90 -22.31
N ARG A 109 0.18 3.02 -23.32
CA ARG A 109 -1.08 2.42 -23.74
C ARG A 109 -1.69 1.51 -22.67
N HIS A 110 -0.97 0.50 -22.18
CA HIS A 110 -1.54 -0.39 -21.17
C HIS A 110 -1.74 0.31 -19.83
N PHE A 111 -0.87 1.25 -19.44
CA PHE A 111 -1.04 1.99 -18.19
C PHE A 111 -2.32 2.83 -18.20
N ARG A 112 -2.69 3.45 -19.33
CA ARG A 112 -3.97 4.20 -19.43
C ARG A 112 -5.18 3.33 -19.12
N PHE A 113 -5.18 2.08 -19.60
CA PHE A 113 -6.24 1.14 -19.32
C PHE A 113 -6.27 0.72 -17.85
N ILE A 114 -5.13 0.33 -17.30
CA ILE A 114 -5.00 -0.07 -15.90
C ILE A 114 -5.40 1.09 -14.97
N HIS A 115 -4.90 2.31 -15.23
CA HIS A 115 -5.28 3.52 -14.50
C HIS A 115 -6.80 3.77 -14.53
N CYS A 116 -7.45 3.56 -15.68
CA CYS A 116 -8.89 3.67 -15.79
C CYS A 116 -9.63 2.61 -14.95
N VAL A 117 -9.22 1.34 -15.03
CA VAL A 117 -9.84 0.24 -14.27
C VAL A 117 -9.69 0.48 -12.76
N GLU A 118 -8.50 0.84 -12.30
CA GLU A 118 -8.24 1.14 -10.89
C GLU A 118 -9.01 2.38 -10.41
N LYS A 119 -9.19 3.39 -11.28
CA LYS A 119 -10.05 4.52 -10.97
C LYS A 119 -11.51 4.11 -10.82
N MET A 120 -12.02 3.20 -11.63
CA MET A 120 -13.38 2.65 -11.47
C MET A 120 -13.52 1.93 -10.12
N SER A 121 -12.45 1.30 -9.64
CA SER A 121 -12.41 0.64 -8.32
C SER A 121 -12.61 1.66 -7.20
N LEU A 122 -11.87 2.76 -7.23
CA LEU A 122 -12.00 3.85 -6.26
C LEU A 122 -13.37 4.55 -6.32
N GLU A 123 -14.00 4.62 -7.49
CA GLU A 123 -15.31 5.24 -7.68
C GLU A 123 -16.49 4.30 -7.41
N ASN A 124 -16.24 3.04 -7.01
CA ASN A 124 -17.26 1.99 -6.86
C ASN A 124 -18.09 1.73 -8.15
N LYS A 125 -17.46 1.84 -9.32
CA LYS A 125 -18.08 1.63 -10.64
C LYS A 125 -17.48 0.43 -11.37
N MET A 126 -17.10 -0.61 -10.63
CA MET A 126 -16.41 -1.78 -11.22
C MET A 126 -17.25 -2.53 -12.25
N ASN A 127 -18.58 -2.43 -12.20
CA ASN A 127 -19.48 -2.95 -13.24
C ASN A 127 -19.26 -2.29 -14.62
N GLU A 128 -18.62 -1.13 -14.67
CA GLU A 128 -18.35 -0.35 -15.89
C GLU A 128 -16.91 -0.52 -16.42
N TRP A 129 -16.08 -1.40 -15.84
CA TRP A 129 -14.66 -1.56 -16.19
C TRP A 129 -14.42 -1.69 -17.70
N ALA A 130 -15.31 -2.36 -18.43
CA ALA A 130 -15.18 -2.59 -19.87
C ALA A 130 -15.22 -1.28 -20.69
N ASN A 131 -15.77 -0.20 -20.14
CA ASN A 131 -15.73 1.13 -20.76
C ASN A 131 -14.29 1.66 -20.86
N CYS A 132 -13.37 1.17 -20.02
CA CYS A 132 -11.96 1.57 -20.04
C CYS A 132 -11.23 1.23 -21.35
N PHE A 133 -11.70 0.24 -22.12
CA PHE A 133 -11.19 0.01 -23.47
C PHE A 133 -11.41 1.23 -24.35
N GLY A 134 -12.64 1.73 -24.40
CA GLY A 134 -12.99 2.94 -25.16
C GLY A 134 -12.28 4.18 -24.63
N MET A 135 -12.29 4.39 -23.31
CA MET A 135 -11.67 5.56 -22.67
C MET A 135 -10.15 5.61 -22.86
N SER A 136 -9.50 4.45 -22.97
CA SER A 136 -8.04 4.35 -23.18
C SER A 136 -7.64 4.26 -24.64
N GLY A 137 -8.60 4.22 -25.57
CA GLY A 137 -8.35 4.02 -27.00
C GLY A 137 -7.82 2.63 -27.35
N LEU A 138 -8.12 1.62 -26.52
CA LEU A 138 -7.73 0.23 -26.73
C LEU A 138 -8.89 -0.60 -27.29
N GLY A 139 -8.54 -1.63 -28.06
CA GLY A 139 -9.49 -2.65 -28.50
C GLY A 139 -9.71 -3.71 -27.41
N LYS A 140 -10.75 -4.53 -27.59
CA LYS A 140 -11.12 -5.60 -26.64
C LYS A 140 -10.32 -6.90 -26.79
N ALA A 141 -9.22 -6.89 -27.55
CA ALA A 141 -8.35 -8.05 -27.73
C ALA A 141 -7.85 -8.69 -26.40
N PRO A 142 -7.65 -7.94 -25.29
CA PRO A 142 -7.35 -8.56 -24.00
C PRO A 142 -8.45 -9.49 -23.46
N VAL A 143 -9.72 -9.24 -23.82
CA VAL A 143 -10.83 -10.15 -23.48
C VAL A 143 -10.70 -11.46 -24.26
N ASP A 144 -10.28 -11.41 -25.53
CA ASP A 144 -10.02 -12.61 -26.33
C ASP A 144 -8.82 -13.41 -25.77
N CYS A 145 -7.79 -12.72 -25.28
CA CYS A 145 -6.66 -13.33 -24.58
C CYS A 145 -7.12 -14.11 -23.34
N TYR A 146 -7.96 -13.49 -22.50
CA TYR A 146 -8.52 -14.13 -21.31
C TYR A 146 -9.40 -15.34 -21.68
N THR A 147 -10.37 -15.16 -22.58
CA THR A 147 -11.34 -16.21 -22.94
C THR A 147 -10.71 -17.42 -23.64
N ARG A 148 -9.56 -17.24 -24.30
CA ARG A 148 -8.77 -18.34 -24.89
C ARG A 148 -7.86 -19.05 -23.88
N GLY A 149 -7.91 -18.68 -22.60
CA GLY A 149 -7.11 -19.29 -21.53
C GLY A 149 -5.69 -18.73 -21.37
N TYR A 150 -5.28 -17.75 -22.19
CA TYR A 150 -3.95 -17.14 -22.04
C TYR A 150 -3.83 -16.31 -20.77
N GLY A 151 -4.93 -15.77 -20.24
CA GLY A 151 -4.95 -15.07 -18.96
C GLY A 151 -4.40 -15.94 -17.83
N GLU A 152 -4.82 -17.21 -17.73
CA GLU A 152 -4.35 -18.15 -16.71
C GLU A 152 -2.84 -18.45 -16.84
N VAL A 153 -2.33 -18.55 -18.08
CA VAL A 153 -0.90 -18.77 -18.34
C VAL A 153 -0.07 -17.56 -17.90
N LEU A 154 -0.57 -16.35 -18.14
CA LEU A 154 0.08 -15.10 -17.73
C LEU A 154 0.06 -14.93 -16.21
N GLU A 155 -1.07 -15.18 -15.56
CA GLU A 155 -1.21 -15.12 -14.11
C GLU A 155 -0.29 -16.15 -13.42
N LYS A 156 -0.18 -17.39 -13.92
CA LYS A 156 0.79 -18.38 -13.41
C LYS A 156 2.23 -17.89 -13.51
N LYS A 157 2.57 -17.16 -14.58
CA LYS A 157 3.90 -16.54 -14.73
C LYS A 157 4.10 -15.44 -13.70
N TYR A 158 3.11 -14.59 -13.46
CA TYR A 158 3.18 -13.54 -12.44
C TYR A 158 3.17 -14.08 -11.01
N ALA A 159 2.45 -15.16 -10.73
CA ALA A 159 2.54 -15.89 -9.47
C ALA A 159 3.96 -16.39 -9.22
N ALA A 160 4.57 -17.06 -10.22
CA ALA A 160 5.94 -17.57 -10.13
C ALA A 160 6.99 -16.45 -10.02
N GLU A 161 6.74 -15.28 -10.61
CA GLU A 161 7.59 -14.10 -10.43
C GLU A 161 7.45 -13.50 -9.04
N THR A 162 6.22 -13.31 -8.57
CA THR A 162 5.90 -12.74 -7.26
C THR A 162 6.43 -13.61 -6.11
N ALA A 163 6.35 -14.94 -6.25
CA ALA A 163 6.90 -15.89 -5.28
C ALA A 163 8.43 -15.83 -5.16
N LYS A 164 9.13 -15.26 -6.14
CA LYS A 164 10.60 -15.09 -6.12
C LYS A 164 11.04 -13.79 -5.46
N LEU A 165 10.11 -12.93 -5.04
CA LEU A 165 10.45 -11.72 -4.31
C LEU A 165 11.26 -12.04 -3.07
N ASN A 166 12.37 -11.32 -2.89
CA ASN A 166 13.24 -11.47 -1.73
C ASN A 166 13.60 -10.07 -1.16
N PRO A 167 13.15 -9.73 0.06
CA PRO A 167 12.20 -10.50 0.87
C PRO A 167 10.83 -10.68 0.18
N PRO A 168 10.07 -11.72 0.56
CA PRO A 168 8.68 -11.84 0.16
C PRO A 168 7.91 -10.56 0.49
N HIS A 169 6.95 -10.19 -0.36
CA HIS A 169 6.06 -9.06 -0.08
C HIS A 169 5.23 -9.36 1.17
N ARG A 170 5.00 -8.34 2.00
CA ARG A 170 4.18 -8.44 3.23
C ARG A 170 2.81 -7.76 3.09
N PHE A 171 2.64 -7.00 2.02
CA PHE A 171 1.45 -6.24 1.68
C PHE A 171 1.54 -5.85 0.20
N VAL A 172 0.42 -5.38 -0.36
CA VAL A 172 0.37 -4.69 -1.64
C VAL A 172 -0.23 -3.29 -1.46
N PRO A 173 0.14 -2.29 -2.28
CA PRO A 173 1.10 -2.35 -3.39
C PRO A 173 2.54 -2.59 -2.93
N TRP A 174 3.27 -3.47 -3.62
CA TRP A 174 4.68 -3.75 -3.35
C TRP A 174 5.56 -3.20 -4.46
N VAL A 175 6.30 -2.13 -4.15
CA VAL A 175 7.10 -1.39 -5.13
C VAL A 175 8.58 -1.75 -5.00
N VAL A 176 9.21 -2.03 -6.15
CA VAL A 176 10.61 -2.46 -6.24
C VAL A 176 11.36 -1.58 -7.24
N VAL A 177 12.49 -1.02 -6.82
CA VAL A 177 13.41 -0.23 -7.67
C VAL A 177 14.73 -0.99 -7.80
N ASN A 178 15.10 -1.40 -9.02
CA ASN A 178 16.31 -2.20 -9.29
C ASN A 178 16.49 -3.38 -8.30
N ASN A 179 15.44 -4.19 -8.14
CA ASN A 179 15.36 -5.33 -7.20
C ASN A 179 15.43 -4.97 -5.70
N GLN A 180 15.37 -3.68 -5.34
CA GLN A 180 15.29 -3.23 -3.96
C GLN A 180 13.83 -2.85 -3.62
N PRO A 181 13.16 -3.56 -2.70
CA PRO A 181 11.81 -3.21 -2.30
C PRO A 181 11.81 -1.93 -1.46
N LEU A 182 10.88 -1.02 -1.75
CA LEU A 182 10.72 0.24 -1.02
C LEU A 182 10.00 0.09 0.31
N ARG A 183 9.26 -1.02 0.48
CA ARG A 183 8.45 -1.32 1.67
C ARG A 183 7.53 -0.14 2.00
N GLU A 184 7.54 0.35 3.24
CA GLU A 184 6.66 1.42 3.72
C GLU A 184 6.93 2.77 3.05
N ASP A 185 8.05 2.93 2.34
CA ASP A 185 8.41 4.15 1.62
C ASP A 185 7.99 4.15 0.13
N PHE A 186 7.11 3.22 -0.25
CA PHE A 186 6.68 3.00 -1.64
C PHE A 186 6.11 4.25 -2.33
N GLU A 187 5.45 5.14 -1.61
CA GLU A 187 4.93 6.41 -2.15
C GLU A 187 6.04 7.35 -2.66
N ASN A 188 7.26 7.23 -2.12
CA ASN A 188 8.41 8.06 -2.47
C ASN A 188 9.23 7.49 -3.64
N PHE A 189 8.64 6.59 -4.45
CA PHE A 189 9.34 5.91 -5.56
C PHE A 189 10.08 6.86 -6.52
N VAL A 190 9.57 8.08 -6.76
CA VAL A 190 10.24 9.08 -7.61
C VAL A 190 11.64 9.39 -7.08
N SER A 191 11.76 9.58 -5.76
CA SER A 191 13.05 9.84 -5.11
C SER A 191 14.00 8.66 -5.27
N HIS A 192 13.51 7.44 -5.05
CA HIS A 192 14.28 6.21 -5.21
C HIS A 192 14.74 5.98 -6.64
N VAL A 193 13.88 6.23 -7.63
CA VAL A 193 14.22 6.16 -9.06
C VAL A 193 15.33 7.16 -9.38
N CYS A 194 15.18 8.42 -8.97
CA CYS A 194 16.18 9.45 -9.21
C CYS A 194 17.53 9.14 -8.53
N LYS A 195 17.52 8.57 -7.33
CA LYS A 195 18.73 8.15 -6.60
C LYS A 195 19.42 6.93 -7.24
N ALA A 196 18.62 6.01 -7.80
CA ALA A 196 19.10 4.81 -8.46
C ALA A 196 19.64 5.06 -9.88
N TYR A 197 19.15 6.11 -10.56
CA TYR A 197 19.56 6.43 -11.91
C TYR A 197 21.04 6.85 -11.99
N ARG A 198 21.77 6.27 -12.96
CA ARG A 198 23.20 6.50 -13.19
C ARG A 198 23.50 7.18 -14.53
N GLY A 199 22.47 7.58 -15.27
CA GLY A 199 22.64 8.27 -16.55
C GLY A 199 23.03 9.74 -16.41
N THR A 200 23.61 10.28 -17.48
CA THR A 200 24.12 11.66 -17.52
C THR A 200 23.02 12.69 -17.70
N LYS A 201 21.96 12.36 -18.46
CA LYS A 201 20.83 13.25 -18.71
C LYS A 201 19.74 13.04 -17.65
N MET A 202 19.74 13.90 -16.65
CA MET A 202 18.78 13.86 -15.53
C MET A 202 17.43 14.50 -15.92
N PRO A 203 16.28 13.80 -15.80
CA PRO A 203 14.96 14.38 -16.02
C PRO A 203 14.65 15.51 -15.04
N GLU A 204 13.71 16.39 -15.41
CA GLU A 204 13.29 17.50 -14.53
C GLU A 204 12.70 16.98 -13.22
N ALA A 205 11.97 15.86 -13.26
CA ALA A 205 11.43 15.19 -12.07
C ALA A 205 12.47 14.96 -10.96
N CYS A 206 13.74 14.73 -11.34
CA CYS A 206 14.83 14.47 -10.41
C CYS A 206 15.60 15.72 -9.97
N LYS A 207 15.41 16.86 -10.63
CA LYS A 207 16.13 18.11 -10.31
C LYS A 207 15.56 18.83 -9.09
N SER A 208 14.27 18.64 -8.80
CA SER A 208 13.57 19.27 -7.69
C SER A 208 13.71 18.53 -6.35
N LEU A 209 14.44 17.41 -6.32
CA LEU A 209 14.63 16.64 -5.10
C LEU A 209 15.80 17.21 -4.27
N PRO A 210 15.62 17.43 -2.95
CA PRO A 210 16.73 17.83 -2.09
C PRO A 210 17.87 16.81 -2.18
N ARG A 211 19.08 17.26 -2.50
CA ARG A 211 20.28 16.42 -2.35
C ARG A 211 20.47 16.16 -0.86
N GLU A 212 20.42 14.89 -0.44
CA GLU A 212 20.85 14.50 0.90
C GLU A 212 22.34 14.86 1.07
N ASN A 213 22.63 15.98 1.73
CA ASN A 213 23.95 16.19 2.32
C ASN A 213 24.00 15.36 3.60
N ASN A 214 24.98 14.46 3.70
CA ASN A 214 25.36 13.80 4.94
C ASN A 214 25.72 14.85 6.00
N SER A 215 24.75 15.23 6.82
CA SER A 215 24.99 15.87 8.09
C SER A 215 23.98 15.35 9.10
N LEU A 216 24.47 14.54 10.05
CA LEU A 216 23.78 14.23 11.29
C LEU A 216 23.21 15.51 11.89
N ARG A 217 21.89 15.67 11.90
CA ARG A 217 21.22 16.68 12.72
C ARG A 217 20.47 15.95 13.83
N LYS A 218 20.97 16.16 15.05
CA LYS A 218 20.30 15.87 16.32
C LYS A 218 18.91 16.48 16.31
N GLU A 219 17.89 15.67 16.59
CA GLU A 219 16.56 16.16 16.94
C GLU A 219 16.59 16.65 18.40
N ASN A 220 16.16 17.90 18.61
CA ASN A 220 15.98 18.49 19.92
C ASN A 220 14.61 18.07 20.47
N HIS A 221 14.67 17.52 21.69
CA HIS A 221 13.55 17.26 22.59
C HIS A 221 12.76 18.56 22.85
N ILE A 222 11.44 18.52 22.74
CA ILE A 222 10.55 19.49 23.40
C ILE A 222 9.54 18.66 24.19
N ASP A 223 9.73 18.67 25.51
CA ASP A 223 8.75 18.20 26.48
C ASP A 223 7.57 19.16 26.58
N SER A 224 6.36 18.61 26.72
CA SER A 224 5.28 19.30 27.40
C SER A 224 4.45 18.30 28.21
N VAL A 225 4.29 18.63 29.50
CA VAL A 225 3.61 17.89 30.56
C VAL A 225 2.34 18.66 30.94
N CYS A 226 1.24 17.99 31.32
CA CYS A 226 0.16 18.53 32.17
C CYS A 226 -0.63 17.42 32.92
N PHE A 227 -1.21 17.78 34.08
CA PHE A 227 -1.69 16.95 35.21
C PHE A 227 -3.20 16.53 35.19
N VAL A 228 -3.57 15.67 36.16
CA VAL A 228 -4.81 14.85 36.39
C VAL A 228 -5.93 15.56 37.17
N ASP A 229 -7.22 15.27 36.88
CA ASP A 229 -8.25 15.06 37.94
C ASP A 229 -9.53 14.26 37.52
N GLN A 230 -9.92 13.37 38.45
CA GLN A 230 -11.15 12.61 38.81
C GLN A 230 -12.23 12.02 37.87
N THR A 231 -12.61 10.80 38.28
CA THR A 231 -13.52 9.76 37.76
C THR A 231 -15.01 9.91 38.11
N SER A 232 -15.91 9.31 37.31
CA SER A 232 -17.20 8.79 37.82
C SER A 232 -17.66 7.52 37.08
N ASN A 233 -18.15 6.53 37.84
CA ASN A 233 -18.64 5.21 37.40
C ASN A 233 -20.16 5.25 37.15
N LEU A 234 -20.64 4.49 36.16
CA LEU A 234 -22.05 4.06 36.04
C LEU A 234 -22.15 2.64 35.44
N THR A 235 -22.82 1.76 36.16
CA THR A 235 -23.13 0.36 35.84
C THR A 235 -24.46 0.23 35.10
N SER A 236 -24.54 -0.60 34.06
CA SER A 236 -25.82 -1.16 33.58
C SER A 236 -25.66 -2.52 32.87
N SER A 237 -26.04 -3.54 33.62
CA SER A 237 -26.72 -4.81 33.32
C SER A 237 -26.87 -5.34 31.89
N ALA A 238 -26.08 -6.37 31.56
CA ALA A 238 -26.52 -7.52 30.76
C ALA A 238 -25.84 -8.82 31.26
N ARG A 239 -26.62 -9.80 31.73
CA ARG A 239 -26.24 -11.21 31.98
C ARG A 239 -26.68 -12.03 30.75
N LEU A 240 -26.00 -12.98 30.13
CA LEU A 240 -24.80 -13.82 30.30
C LEU A 240 -24.10 -13.89 28.90
N ILE A 241 -22.83 -14.21 28.64
CA ILE A 241 -21.79 -15.09 29.21
C ILE A 241 -20.45 -14.34 28.97
N TYR A 242 -19.52 -14.36 29.94
CA TYR A 242 -18.30 -13.55 30.05
C TYR A 242 -18.52 -12.10 30.53
N SER A 243 -17.82 -11.73 31.61
CA SER A 243 -17.85 -10.38 32.20
C SER A 243 -17.15 -9.38 31.28
N ILE A 244 -17.92 -8.59 30.54
CA ILE A 244 -17.44 -7.51 29.66
C ILE A 244 -17.42 -6.21 30.48
N GLN A 245 -16.26 -5.53 30.52
CA GLN A 245 -16.08 -4.24 31.18
C GLN A 245 -16.07 -3.14 30.11
N ILE A 246 -16.93 -2.12 30.25
CA ILE A 246 -17.16 -1.04 29.27
C ILE A 246 -16.84 0.29 29.93
N GLU A 247 -15.97 1.11 29.32
CA GLU A 247 -15.67 2.49 29.74
C GLU A 247 -16.23 3.50 28.73
N PHE A 248 -16.79 4.62 29.21
CA PHE A 248 -17.36 5.71 28.40
C PHE A 248 -16.60 7.04 28.61
N SER A 249 -16.62 7.97 27.64
CA SER A 249 -16.02 9.31 27.75
C SER A 249 -16.90 10.41 27.13
N CYS A 250 -16.95 11.60 27.75
CA CYS A 250 -17.79 12.77 27.43
C CYS A 250 -17.14 13.79 26.44
N VAL A 251 -17.93 14.70 25.88
CA VAL A 251 -17.64 15.49 24.65
C VAL A 251 -17.11 16.91 24.90
N GLY A 252 -16.10 17.35 24.14
CA GLY A 252 -15.69 18.75 23.93
C GLY A 252 -14.91 18.93 22.61
N TYR A 253 -14.94 20.13 21.99
CA TYR A 253 -14.32 20.40 20.67
C TYR A 253 -13.08 21.32 20.78
N THR A 254 -12.01 21.01 20.04
CA THR A 254 -10.85 21.90 19.81
C THR A 254 -10.48 21.92 18.32
N LEU A 255 -10.12 23.10 17.80
CA LEU A 255 -9.72 23.29 16.39
C LEU A 255 -8.18 23.34 16.28
N GLY A 256 -7.61 22.57 15.35
CA GLY A 256 -6.19 22.57 15.02
C GLY A 256 -5.97 22.37 13.51
N GLN A 257 -4.97 23.06 12.95
CA GLN A 257 -4.64 23.00 11.52
C GLN A 257 -3.31 22.25 11.33
N ALA A 258 -3.32 21.21 10.49
CA ALA A 258 -2.11 20.44 10.15
C ALA A 258 -1.61 20.84 8.76
N ASP A 259 -0.36 21.30 8.67
CA ASP A 259 0.19 21.91 7.43
C ASP A 259 0.75 20.90 6.42
N ARG A 260 0.82 19.61 6.75
CA ARG A 260 1.30 18.53 5.85
C ARG A 260 0.31 17.37 5.74
N VAL A 261 0.15 16.81 4.54
CA VAL A 261 -0.78 15.70 4.23
C VAL A 261 -0.48 14.43 5.05
N ARG A 262 0.79 14.06 5.23
CA ARG A 262 1.19 12.93 6.11
C ARG A 262 0.79 13.17 7.58
N SER A 263 0.85 14.41 8.05
CA SER A 263 0.38 14.78 9.39
C SER A 263 -1.15 14.78 9.48
N ARG A 264 -1.86 15.17 8.40
CA ARG A 264 -3.33 15.06 8.31
C ARG A 264 -3.80 13.61 8.30
N LEU A 265 -3.22 12.75 7.46
CA LEU A 265 -3.53 11.32 7.39
C LEU A 265 -3.16 10.59 8.66
N LYS A 266 -2.03 10.94 9.29
CA LYS A 266 -1.69 10.43 10.61
C LYS A 266 -2.78 10.84 11.60
N VAL A 267 -3.15 12.12 11.70
CA VAL A 267 -4.20 12.59 12.64
C VAL A 267 -5.59 12.02 12.33
N VAL A 268 -5.94 11.75 11.08
CA VAL A 268 -7.25 11.17 10.70
C VAL A 268 -7.28 9.65 10.93
N ASN A 269 -6.22 8.92 10.59
CA ASN A 269 -6.20 7.45 10.56
C ASN A 269 -5.43 6.80 11.71
N GLY A 270 -4.56 7.54 12.39
CA GLY A 270 -3.69 7.05 13.46
C GLY A 270 -4.32 7.03 14.84
N GLY A 271 -5.63 7.29 14.95
CA GLY A 271 -6.37 7.22 16.20
C GLY A 271 -6.58 5.78 16.70
N PRO A 272 -7.13 5.62 17.91
CA PRO A 272 -7.78 6.66 18.71
C PRO A 272 -6.80 7.65 19.35
N TRP A 273 -7.15 8.93 19.31
CA TRP A 273 -6.38 10.00 19.95
C TRP A 273 -6.96 10.25 21.33
N MET A 274 -6.11 10.22 22.35
CA MET A 274 -6.50 10.53 23.71
C MET A 274 -5.84 11.83 24.18
N ILE A 275 -6.64 12.70 24.77
CA ILE A 275 -6.16 13.81 25.59
C ILE A 275 -6.88 13.72 26.93
N SER A 276 -6.13 13.60 28.02
CA SER A 276 -6.64 13.54 29.40
C SER A 276 -7.81 12.56 29.57
N ASP A 277 -7.63 11.31 29.12
CA ASP A 277 -8.61 10.21 29.19
C ASP A 277 -9.92 10.43 28.40
N HIS A 278 -9.91 11.40 27.48
CA HIS A 278 -11.01 11.65 26.55
C HIS A 278 -10.61 11.30 25.12
N TYR A 279 -11.49 10.53 24.46
CA TYR A 279 -11.29 10.09 23.08
C TYR A 279 -11.73 11.18 22.10
N LEU A 280 -10.79 11.61 21.25
CA LEU A 280 -11.06 12.59 20.22
C LEU A 280 -11.50 11.90 18.94
N LYS A 281 -12.66 12.31 18.42
CA LYS A 281 -13.10 11.97 17.07
C LYS A 281 -12.60 13.05 16.12
N VAL A 282 -11.67 12.68 15.24
CA VAL A 282 -11.12 13.57 14.21
C VAL A 282 -12.03 13.54 12.99
N HIS A 283 -12.46 14.71 12.51
CA HIS A 283 -13.24 14.85 11.28
C HIS A 283 -12.57 15.86 10.34
N SER A 284 -12.73 15.64 9.04
CA SER A 284 -12.24 16.57 8.02
C SER A 284 -13.10 17.84 8.00
N TYR A 285 -12.46 19.01 8.01
CA TYR A 285 -13.16 20.29 7.97
C TYR A 285 -13.96 20.45 6.66
N MET A 286 -15.28 20.65 6.76
CA MET A 286 -16.16 21.03 5.65
C MET A 286 -16.56 22.50 5.82
N ASN A 287 -16.48 23.29 4.74
CA ASN A 287 -16.67 24.76 4.73
C ASN A 287 -18.07 25.26 5.16
N PHE A 288 -18.95 24.41 5.69
CA PHE A 288 -20.32 24.75 6.10
C PHE A 288 -20.73 24.16 7.47
N MET A 289 -19.82 23.65 8.29
CA MET A 289 -20.20 23.14 9.62
C MET A 289 -20.25 24.24 10.69
N SER A 290 -21.46 24.51 11.19
CA SER A 290 -21.68 25.13 12.50
C SER A 290 -21.52 24.05 13.59
N SER A 291 -20.73 24.32 14.63
CA SER A 291 -20.40 23.39 15.72
C SER A 291 -21.58 23.04 16.64
N ILE A 292 -22.77 23.59 16.39
CA ILE A 292 -23.91 23.57 17.33
C ILE A 292 -24.95 22.48 16.98
N GLU A 293 -24.98 21.93 15.75
CA GLU A 293 -26.04 21.01 15.30
C GLU A 293 -25.62 19.53 15.13
N TYR A 294 -24.38 19.16 15.47
CA TYR A 294 -23.90 17.79 15.23
C TYR A 294 -24.45 16.78 16.25
N LYS A 295 -25.31 15.85 15.80
CA LYS A 295 -25.79 14.69 16.60
C LYS A 295 -24.83 13.51 16.45
N ILE A 296 -24.31 13.02 17.58
CA ILE A 296 -23.49 11.80 17.65
C ILE A 296 -24.43 10.60 17.84
N ASN A 297 -24.49 9.72 16.85
CA ASN A 297 -25.40 8.56 16.86
C ASN A 297 -24.71 7.24 17.29
N TYR A 298 -23.38 7.20 17.35
CA TYR A 298 -22.58 6.00 17.62
C TYR A 298 -21.34 6.35 18.45
N THR A 299 -20.93 5.44 19.34
CA THR A 299 -19.71 5.56 20.16
C THR A 299 -18.78 4.36 19.92
N LEU A 300 -17.48 4.59 20.06
CA LEU A 300 -16.46 3.54 19.95
C LEU A 300 -16.18 2.96 21.34
N VAL A 301 -16.14 1.63 21.43
CA VAL A 301 -15.88 0.90 22.68
C VAL A 301 -14.81 -0.15 22.45
N LEU A 302 -13.85 -0.25 23.37
CA LEU A 302 -12.91 -1.37 23.46
C LEU A 302 -13.54 -2.48 24.29
N VAL A 303 -13.82 -3.62 23.66
CA VAL A 303 -14.29 -4.82 24.35
C VAL A 303 -13.10 -5.72 24.65
N ARG A 304 -12.95 -6.03 25.95
CA ARG A 304 -11.94 -6.96 26.45
C ARG A 304 -12.55 -8.35 26.62
N ILE A 305 -11.89 -9.36 26.06
CA ILE A 305 -12.24 -10.77 26.17
C ILE A 305 -11.18 -11.44 27.06
N PRO A 306 -11.43 -11.53 28.38
CA PRO A 306 -10.49 -12.16 29.30
C PRO A 306 -10.43 -13.68 29.06
N TYR A 307 -9.27 -14.28 29.35
CA TYR A 307 -9.03 -15.73 29.28
C TYR A 307 -9.12 -16.38 27.88
N LEU A 308 -9.20 -15.58 26.82
CA LEU A 308 -9.02 -16.10 25.47
C LEU A 308 -7.58 -16.57 25.30
N ASN A 309 -7.40 -17.82 24.87
CA ASN A 309 -6.07 -18.38 24.66
C ASN A 309 -5.35 -17.60 23.54
N VAL A 310 -4.07 -17.29 23.77
CA VAL A 310 -3.22 -16.53 22.83
C VAL A 310 -3.13 -17.15 21.44
N LEU A 311 -3.32 -18.46 21.31
CA LEU A 311 -3.40 -19.15 20.01
C LEU A 311 -4.55 -18.65 19.13
N TYR A 312 -5.52 -17.95 19.72
CA TYR A 312 -6.66 -17.34 19.03
C TYR A 312 -6.53 -15.81 18.92
N TYR A 313 -5.35 -15.23 19.17
CA TYR A 313 -5.08 -13.79 18.97
C TYR A 313 -4.78 -13.48 17.49
N ASP A 314 -5.44 -14.24 16.62
CA ASP A 314 -5.41 -14.05 15.18
C ASP A 314 -6.53 -13.10 14.78
N GLU A 315 -6.21 -12.18 13.87
CA GLU A 315 -7.15 -11.15 13.43
C GLU A 315 -8.42 -11.78 12.86
N ILE A 316 -8.30 -12.80 12.02
CA ILE A 316 -9.43 -13.46 11.35
C ILE A 316 -10.33 -14.15 12.38
N PHE A 317 -9.74 -14.83 13.36
CA PHE A 317 -10.49 -15.49 14.44
C PHE A 317 -11.21 -14.51 15.37
N LEU A 318 -10.55 -13.42 15.76
CA LEU A 318 -11.14 -12.41 16.63
C LEU A 318 -12.24 -11.62 15.92
N LEU A 319 -12.04 -11.33 14.63
CA LEU A 319 -13.07 -10.69 13.82
C LEU A 319 -14.32 -11.58 13.70
N ALA A 320 -14.14 -12.91 13.58
CA ALA A 320 -15.25 -13.87 13.51
C ALA A 320 -16.06 -13.97 14.81
N ILE A 321 -15.42 -13.88 15.99
CA ILE A 321 -16.11 -13.88 17.30
C ILE A 321 -16.94 -12.60 17.49
N ALA A 322 -16.50 -11.48 16.95
CA ALA A 322 -17.12 -10.17 17.14
C ALA A 322 -18.34 -9.89 16.23
N MET A 323 -18.70 -10.80 15.32
CA MET A 323 -19.78 -10.60 14.32
C MET A 323 -21.22 -10.54 14.88
N LYS A 324 -21.42 -10.53 16.20
CA LYS A 324 -22.76 -10.63 16.82
C LYS A 324 -23.28 -9.41 17.62
N PRO A 325 -22.48 -8.51 18.23
CA PRO A 325 -23.03 -7.39 18.99
C PRO A 325 -22.93 -5.99 18.36
N GLY A 326 -22.27 -5.79 17.21
CA GLY A 326 -22.13 -4.44 16.63
C GLY A 326 -21.29 -4.38 15.35
N THR A 327 -21.11 -3.17 14.81
CA THR A 327 -20.27 -2.93 13.63
C THR A 327 -18.82 -2.91 14.07
N LEU A 328 -18.08 -3.92 13.61
CA LEU A 328 -16.69 -4.16 13.95
C LEU A 328 -15.75 -3.22 13.19
N ILE A 329 -14.82 -2.58 13.89
CA ILE A 329 -13.88 -1.62 13.28
C ILE A 329 -12.48 -2.21 13.13
N LYS A 330 -11.88 -2.72 14.22
CA LYS A 330 -10.53 -3.32 14.19
C LYS A 330 -10.21 -4.11 15.46
N VAL A 331 -9.28 -5.05 15.37
CA VAL A 331 -8.68 -5.74 16.54
C VAL A 331 -7.62 -4.82 17.19
N ASP A 332 -7.50 -4.87 18.51
CA ASP A 332 -6.49 -4.08 19.23
C ASP A 332 -5.07 -4.52 18.87
N LEU A 333 -4.19 -3.57 18.57
CA LEU A 333 -2.82 -3.86 18.13
C LEU A 333 -2.00 -4.61 19.19
N ASN A 334 -2.23 -4.35 20.48
CA ASN A 334 -1.54 -5.10 21.54
C ASN A 334 -1.98 -6.56 21.58
N THR A 335 -3.19 -6.86 21.09
CA THR A 335 -3.69 -8.23 20.95
C THR A 335 -3.05 -8.91 19.75
N LEU A 336 -3.03 -8.24 18.59
CA LEU A 336 -2.38 -8.77 17.37
C LEU A 336 -0.87 -9.01 17.55
N ASN A 337 -0.21 -8.14 18.30
CA ASN A 337 1.22 -8.26 18.59
C ASN A 337 1.51 -9.12 19.82
N VAL A 338 0.49 -9.59 20.54
CA VAL A 338 0.64 -10.41 21.75
C VAL A 338 1.42 -9.68 22.88
N ASP A 339 1.42 -8.35 22.86
CA ASP A 339 2.21 -7.53 23.77
C ASP A 339 1.70 -7.60 25.24
N ARG A 340 0.45 -8.04 25.46
CA ARG A 340 -0.17 -8.27 26.79
C ARG A 340 -1.17 -9.43 26.79
N GLY A 341 -0.71 -10.67 27.03
CA GLY A 341 -1.52 -11.90 26.95
C GLY A 341 -2.54 -12.17 28.06
N GLN A 342 -3.05 -11.15 28.78
CA GLN A 342 -4.06 -11.35 29.83
C GLN A 342 -5.51 -11.33 29.31
N PHE A 343 -5.76 -10.64 28.20
CA PHE A 343 -7.06 -10.55 27.54
C PHE A 343 -6.87 -10.13 26.07
N ALA A 344 -7.82 -10.52 25.21
CA ALA A 344 -7.89 -9.99 23.84
C ALA A 344 -8.76 -8.73 23.79
N GLY A 345 -8.33 -7.71 23.04
CA GLY A 345 -9.05 -6.44 22.87
C GLY A 345 -9.59 -6.27 21.46
N ILE A 346 -10.84 -5.82 21.34
CA ILE A 346 -11.50 -5.56 20.04
C ILE A 346 -12.23 -4.22 20.09
N TRP A 347 -12.04 -3.38 19.06
CA TRP A 347 -12.73 -2.10 18.92
C TRP A 347 -14.03 -2.26 18.14
N MET A 348 -15.14 -1.80 18.71
CA MET A 348 -16.48 -1.87 18.12
C MET A 348 -17.19 -0.52 18.16
N GLU A 349 -18.00 -0.24 17.13
CA GLU A 349 -18.98 0.85 17.16
C GLU A 349 -20.30 0.34 17.73
N ILE A 350 -20.84 1.07 18.72
CA ILE A 350 -22.11 0.78 19.37
C ILE A 350 -23.03 2.00 19.22
N PRO A 351 -24.31 1.82 18.81
CA PRO A 351 -25.26 2.92 18.73
C PRO A 351 -25.52 3.56 20.10
N VAL A 352 -25.54 4.89 20.14
CA VAL A 352 -25.90 5.66 21.33
C VAL A 352 -27.43 5.76 21.36
N VAL A 353 -28.10 4.85 22.08
CA VAL A 353 -29.54 4.94 22.31
C VAL A 353 -29.78 5.99 23.40
N ARG A 354 -30.51 7.06 23.08
CA ARG A 354 -31.12 7.90 24.13
C ARG A 354 -32.40 7.20 24.57
N GLU A 355 -32.45 6.71 25.80
CA GLU A 355 -33.75 6.55 26.44
C GLU A 355 -34.35 7.95 26.61
N SER A 356 -35.47 8.22 25.93
CA SER A 356 -36.34 9.31 26.31
C SER A 356 -36.87 9.00 27.70
N MET A 357 -36.41 9.74 28.70
CA MET A 357 -37.15 9.89 29.94
C MET A 357 -38.37 10.75 29.61
N ASP A 358 -39.50 10.09 29.34
CA ASP A 358 -40.83 10.69 29.59
C ASP A 358 -41.18 10.49 31.07
#